data_AF-A0A257TLK8-F1
#
_entry.id   AF-A0A257TLK8-F1
#
_cell.length_a   1.000
_cell.length_b   1.000
_cell.length_c   1.000
_cell.angle_alpha   90.00
_cell.angle_beta   90.00
_cell.angle_gamma   90.00
#
_symmetry.space_group_name_H-M   'P 1'
#
loop_
_entity.id
_entity.type
_entity.pdbx_description
1 polymer ?
#
loop_
_entity_poly.entity_id
_entity_poly.type
_entity_poly.pdbx_seq_one_letter_code
_entity_poly.pdbx_strand_id
1 'polypeptide(L)'
;MHLRNVKRDGKGGFIEDNYLDGDVDMFGVMKPLVIEQSRRAKLGLKSARMPLRPDHGHLMIPDMDRKDIYPGYSLFGRMRGLAELRGLELGVRRSVGL
;
A
#
# COMPACT_ATOMS: atom_id res chain seq x y z
N MET A 1 8.13 -4.99 0.55
CA MET A 1 7.84 -3.54 0.59
C MET A 1 6.69 -3.29 1.55
N HIS A 2 6.76 -2.21 2.32
CA HIS A 2 5.68 -1.74 3.18
C HIS A 2 5.08 -0.53 2.48
N LEU A 3 3.85 -0.66 1.97
CA LEU A 3 3.15 0.44 1.32
C LEU A 3 2.02 0.86 2.25
N ARG A 4 2.19 2.01 2.88
CA ARG A 4 1.20 2.70 3.71
C ARG A 4 1.38 4.20 3.52
N ASN A 5 0.49 4.99 4.09
CA ASN A 5 0.52 6.43 3.95
C ASN A 5 0.42 7.13 5.31
N VAL A 6 0.95 8.34 5.38
CA VAL A 6 0.93 9.20 6.57
C VAL A 6 0.59 10.61 6.15
N LYS A 7 -0.01 11.38 7.05
CA LYS A 7 -0.21 12.82 6.90
C LYS A 7 0.64 13.56 7.92
N ARG A 8 1.50 14.45 7.45
CA ARG A 8 2.41 15.25 8.27
C ARG A 8 1.72 16.52 8.72
N ASP A 9 2.04 16.98 9.92
CA ASP A 9 1.46 18.20 10.50
C ASP A 9 2.26 19.48 10.18
N GLY A 10 3.36 19.36 9.43
CA GLY A 10 4.27 20.47 9.10
C GLY A 10 5.17 20.92 10.27
N LYS A 11 5.05 20.31 11.46
CA LYS A 11 5.79 20.62 12.68
C LYS A 11 6.69 19.47 13.14
N GLY A 12 6.86 18.44 12.31
CA GLY A 12 7.68 17.26 12.57
C GLY A 12 6.90 16.06 13.09
N GLY A 13 5.59 16.19 13.33
CA GLY A 13 4.69 15.08 13.64
C GLY A 13 4.02 14.51 12.39
N PHE A 14 3.38 13.35 12.57
CA PHE A 14 2.54 12.73 11.56
C PHE A 14 1.48 11.81 12.20
N ILE A 15 0.44 11.52 11.42
CA ILE A 15 -0.55 10.48 11.72
C ILE A 15 -0.56 9.45 10.58
N GLU A 16 -0.88 8.19 10.88
CA GLU A 16 -1.25 7.22 9.84
C GLU A 16 -2.51 7.72 9.13
N ASP A 17 -2.59 7.53 7.81
CA ASP A 17 -3.72 7.96 7.00
C ASP A 17 -4.15 6.85 6.03
N ASN A 18 -5.28 7.04 5.35
CA ASN A 18 -5.71 6.17 4.26
C ASN A 18 -4.63 6.11 3.17
N TYR A 19 -4.53 4.95 2.52
CA TYR A 19 -3.40 4.64 1.65
C TYR A 19 -3.28 5.56 0.45
N LEU A 20 -4.40 6.10 -0.02
CA LEU A 20 -4.48 6.98 -1.20
C LEU A 20 -4.70 8.46 -0.86
N ASP A 21 -4.87 8.82 0.43
CA ASP A 21 -5.26 10.19 0.84
C ASP A 21 -4.20 10.92 1.69
N GLY A 22 -3.10 10.25 2.04
CA GLY A 22 -1.98 10.84 2.78
C GLY A 22 -0.96 11.52 1.87
N ASP A 23 0.18 11.94 2.45
CA ASP A 23 1.19 12.75 1.77
C ASP A 23 2.08 11.94 0.80
N VAL A 24 2.06 10.61 0.88
CA VAL A 24 2.78 9.76 -0.07
C VAL A 24 1.97 9.65 -1.35
N ASP A 25 2.52 10.10 -2.47
CA ASP A 25 1.98 9.83 -3.80
C ASP A 25 2.10 8.34 -4.12
N MET A 26 1.06 7.59 -3.76
CA MET A 26 1.06 6.14 -3.93
C MET A 26 1.07 5.73 -5.41
N PHE A 27 0.53 6.56 -6.32
CA PHE A 27 0.64 6.33 -7.76
C PHE A 27 2.09 6.47 -8.22
N GLY A 28 2.74 7.57 -7.81
CA GLY A 28 4.16 7.83 -8.06
C GLY A 28 5.10 6.76 -7.50
N VAL A 29 4.70 6.07 -6.42
CA VAL A 29 5.41 4.89 -5.89
C VAL A 29 5.08 3.63 -6.70
N MET A 30 3.81 3.36 -6.99
CA MET A 30 3.37 2.11 -7.62
C MET A 30 3.84 1.98 -9.07
N LYS A 31 3.79 3.08 -9.84
CA LYS A 31 4.18 3.10 -11.26
C LYS A 31 5.60 2.61 -11.53
N PRO A 32 6.66 3.17 -10.92
CA PRO A 32 8.02 2.67 -11.12
C PRO A 32 8.19 1.22 -10.63
N LEU A 33 7.50 0.82 -9.56
CA LEU A 33 7.52 -0.57 -9.10
C LEU A 33 6.97 -1.53 -10.15
N VAL A 34 5.82 -1.23 -10.75
CA VAL A 34 5.23 -2.04 -11.82
C VAL A 34 6.15 -2.11 -13.05
N ILE A 35 6.74 -0.99 -13.46
CA ILE A 35 7.68 -0.94 -14.59
C ILE A 35 8.90 -1.82 -14.31
N GLU A 36 9.47 -1.73 -13.10
CA GLU A 36 10.63 -2.53 -12.72
C GLU A 36 10.30 -4.03 -12.65
N GLN A 37 9.13 -4.41 -12.10
CA GLN A 37 8.68 -5.81 -12.12
C GLN A 37 8.59 -6.35 -13.55
N SER A 38 8.02 -5.57 -14.48
CA SER A 38 7.93 -5.95 -15.90
C SER A 38 9.31 -6.08 -16.55
N ARG A 39 10.22 -5.12 -16.31
CA ARG A 39 11.60 -5.18 -16.82
C ARG A 39 12.32 -6.43 -16.33
N ARG A 40 12.25 -6.75 -15.04
CA ARG A 40 12.85 -7.96 -14.46
C ARG A 40 12.24 -9.25 -15.01
N ALA A 41 10.92 -9.26 -15.21
CA ALA A 41 10.22 -10.40 -15.81
C ALA A 41 10.70 -10.66 -17.25
N LYS A 42 10.86 -9.62 -18.07
CA LYS A 42 11.40 -9.72 -19.43
C LYS A 42 12.84 -10.24 -19.47
N LEU A 43 13.62 -9.99 -18.42
CA LEU A 43 14.99 -10.49 -18.25
C LEU A 43 15.06 -11.90 -17.62
N GLY A 44 13.93 -12.53 -17.31
CA GLY A 44 13.90 -13.86 -16.70
C GLY A 44 14.42 -13.91 -15.25
N LEU A 45 14.47 -12.76 -14.56
CA LEU A 45 15.00 -12.71 -13.19
C LEU A 45 14.00 -13.32 -12.20
N LYS A 46 14.49 -14.22 -11.32
CA LYS A 46 13.68 -14.80 -10.23
C LYS A 46 13.09 -13.73 -9.30
N SER A 47 13.74 -12.57 -9.20
CA SER A 47 13.33 -11.41 -8.40
C SER A 47 12.35 -10.46 -9.11
N ALA A 48 11.70 -10.93 -10.19
CA ALA A 48 10.72 -10.13 -10.94
C ALA A 48 9.49 -9.74 -10.11
N ARG A 49 9.01 -10.63 -9.24
CA ARG A 49 7.98 -10.27 -8.25
C ARG A 49 8.62 -9.52 -7.11
N MET A 50 8.02 -8.39 -6.73
CA MET A 50 8.44 -7.59 -5.57
C MET A 50 7.33 -7.64 -4.52
N PRO A 51 7.43 -8.52 -3.50
CA PRO A 51 6.39 -8.68 -2.50
C PRO A 51 6.13 -7.38 -1.73
N LEU A 52 4.85 -7.10 -1.49
CA LEU A 52 4.39 -5.95 -0.72
C LEU A 52 3.41 -6.39 0.37
N ARG A 53 3.29 -5.57 1.40
CA ARG A 53 2.23 -5.65 2.40
C ARG A 53 1.70 -4.24 2.68
N PRO A 54 0.43 -4.11 3.10
CA PRO A 54 -0.19 -2.82 3.38
C PRO A 54 0.32 -2.20 4.71
N ASP A 55 1.27 -2.84 5.38
CA ASP A 55 1.87 -2.39 6.64
C ASP A 55 0.87 -2.19 7.79
N HIS A 56 0.38 -0.96 8.01
CA HIS A 56 -0.55 -0.59 9.07
C HIS A 56 -1.92 -0.20 8.53
N GLY A 57 -2.99 -0.65 9.19
CA GLY A 57 -4.36 -0.25 8.89
C GLY A 57 -5.07 0.33 10.11
N HIS A 58 -5.98 1.28 9.85
CA HIS A 58 -6.81 1.88 10.87
C HIS A 58 -7.73 0.86 11.54
N LEU A 59 -8.03 1.05 12.83
CA LEU A 59 -9.07 0.27 13.50
C LEU A 59 -10.44 0.61 12.88
N MET A 60 -11.13 -0.41 12.37
CA MET A 60 -12.43 -0.26 11.71
C MET A 60 -13.55 -0.76 12.61
N ILE A 61 -14.78 -0.29 12.38
CA ILE A 61 -15.98 -0.69 13.16
C ILE A 61 -16.07 -2.21 13.38
N PRO A 62 -15.89 -3.08 12.37
CA PRO A 62 -16.00 -4.53 12.58
C PRO A 62 -14.89 -5.14 13.45
N ASP A 63 -13.80 -4.43 13.66
CA ASP A 63 -12.70 -4.82 14.54
C ASP A 63 -12.76 -4.15 15.92
N MET A 64 -13.63 -3.15 16.15
CA MET A 64 -13.62 -2.34 17.38
C MET A 64 -13.82 -3.17 18.67
N ASP A 65 -14.68 -4.18 18.63
CA ASP A 65 -15.01 -5.00 19.81
C ASP A 65 -14.08 -6.23 19.97
N ARG A 66 -13.13 -6.43 19.05
CA ARG A 66 -12.22 -7.58 19.12
C ARG A 66 -11.12 -7.29 20.13
N LYS A 67 -10.86 -8.26 21.00
CA LYS A 67 -9.76 -8.20 21.96
C LYS A 67 -8.41 -8.43 21.26
N ASP A 68 -7.35 -7.93 21.90
CA ASP A 68 -5.95 -8.23 21.55
C ASP A 68 -5.53 -7.81 20.12
N ILE A 69 -6.10 -6.72 19.61
CA ILE A 69 -5.62 -6.11 18.36
C ILE A 69 -4.38 -5.25 18.65
N TYR A 70 -3.25 -5.63 18.06
CA TYR A 70 -2.06 -4.79 18.06
C TYR A 70 -2.33 -3.48 17.28
N PRO A 71 -1.91 -2.31 17.81
CA PRO A 71 -2.07 -1.03 17.12
C PRO A 71 -1.55 -1.07 15.68
N GLY A 72 -2.39 -0.70 14.72
CA GLY A 72 -2.07 -0.74 13.29
C GLY A 72 -2.25 -2.10 12.60
N TYR A 73 -2.60 -3.17 13.33
CA TYR A 73 -2.71 -4.53 12.78
C TYR A 73 -4.13 -5.07 12.69
N SER A 74 -5.14 -4.20 12.75
CA SER A 74 -6.54 -4.55 12.49
C SER A 74 -6.67 -5.32 11.15
N LEU A 75 -7.62 -6.25 11.09
CA LEU A 75 -7.85 -7.07 9.90
C LEU A 75 -8.46 -6.20 8.80
N PHE A 76 -9.55 -5.52 9.11
CA PHE A 76 -10.33 -4.78 8.12
C PHE A 76 -9.60 -3.52 7.63
N GLY A 77 -8.85 -2.85 8.50
CA GLY A 77 -8.01 -1.71 8.10
C GLY A 77 -6.95 -2.11 7.07
N ARG A 78 -6.20 -3.18 7.35
CA ARG A 78 -5.16 -3.67 6.43
C ARG A 78 -5.74 -4.32 5.17
N MET A 79 -6.89 -4.98 5.28
CA MET A 79 -7.59 -5.55 4.13
C MET A 79 -8.05 -4.46 3.16
N ARG A 80 -8.62 -3.36 3.68
CA ARG A 80 -8.98 -2.18 2.88
C ARG A 80 -7.76 -1.62 2.16
N GLY A 81 -6.67 -1.37 2.89
CA GLY A 81 -5.42 -0.89 2.31
C GLY A 81 -4.85 -1.79 1.23
N LEU A 82 -4.87 -3.10 1.44
CA LEU A 82 -4.45 -4.07 0.42
C LEU A 82 -5.34 -4.03 -0.82
N ALA A 83 -6.65 -3.83 -0.65
CA ALA A 83 -7.58 -3.69 -1.77
C ALA A 83 -7.32 -2.40 -2.57
N GLU A 84 -7.07 -1.28 -1.89
CA GLU A 84 -6.70 0.00 -2.50
C GLU A 84 -5.41 -0.14 -3.33
N LEU A 85 -4.36 -0.74 -2.76
CA LEU A 85 -3.10 -0.99 -3.45
C LEU A 85 -3.25 -1.93 -4.66
N ARG A 86 -4.08 -2.98 -4.54
CA ARG A 86 -4.36 -3.91 -5.64
C ARG A 86 -5.09 -3.21 -6.79
N GLY A 87 -6.08 -2.37 -6.47
CA GLY A 87 -6.80 -1.59 -7.47
C GLY A 87 -5.89 -0.59 -8.19
N LEU A 88 -5.04 0.11 -7.43
CA LEU A 88 -4.04 1.02 -7.97
C LEU A 88 -3.05 0.30 -8.89
N GLU A 89 -2.49 -0.84 -8.46
CA GLU A 89 -1.57 -1.64 -9.28
C GLU A 89 -2.22 -2.07 -10.60
N LEU A 90 -3.46 -2.56 -10.56
CA LEU A 90 -4.22 -2.95 -11.75
C LEU A 90 -4.40 -1.77 -12.72
N GLY A 91 -4.79 -0.60 -12.20
CA GLY A 91 -4.94 0.61 -13.00
C GLY A 91 -3.63 1.07 -13.63
N VAL A 92 -2.55 1.08 -12.84
CA VAL A 92 -1.19 1.42 -13.30
C VAL A 92 -0.76 0.49 -14.43
N ARG A 93 -0.87 -0.84 -14.27
CA ARG A 93 -0.50 -1.83 -15.29
C ARG A 93 -1.19 -1.55 -16.63
N ARG A 94 -2.51 -1.39 -16.60
CA ARG A 94 -3.30 -1.04 -17.80
C ARG A 94 -2.86 0.28 -18.43
N SER A 95 -2.56 1.30 -17.61
CA SER A 95 -2.14 2.62 -18.11
C SER A 95 -0.79 2.62 -18.82
N VAL A 96 0.08 1.64 -18.56
CA VAL A 96 1.41 1.52 -19.18
C VAL A 96 1.52 0.37 -20.18
N GLY A 97 0.38 -0.23 -20.58
CA GLY A 97 0.34 -1.33 -21.55
C GLY A 97 0.92 -2.65 -21.03
N LEU A 98 0.76 -2.93 -19.73
CA LEU A 98 1.15 -4.17 -19.06
C LEU A 98 -0.04 -4.99 -18.56
#